data_AF-A0A3M2BJ03-F1
#
_entry.id   AF-A0A3M2BJ03-F1
#
_cell.length_a   1.000
_cell.length_b   1.000
_cell.length_c   1.000
_cell.angle_alpha   90.00
_cell.angle_beta   90.00
_cell.angle_gamma   90.00
#
_symmetry.space_group_name_H-M   'P 1'
#
loop_
_entity.id
_entity.type
_entity.pdbx_description
1 polymer ?
#
loop_
_entity_poly.entity_id
_entity_poly.type
_entity_poly.pdbx_seq_one_letter_code
_entity_poly.pdbx_strand_id
1 'polypeptide(L)'
;MARQLSVLQEDFSIDAVKIGMLGSHEVLNVVVDFLIDVCPAHVVLDPVWRSSSGHELADDLLIRGIREQLLPLVEVATPNHDEARSLVGADFLQWEAWTGSGVKQVLITGGDEATERVEMFLLSPRSRQVFYSERLTGAFHGTGCTLSSALAMQLASGRPMQHAVRNAREYVHHALVHAHYPGRGMAFPGRNKKDEKNLETMSSGTGRKNKKHL
;
A
#
# COMPACT_ATOMS: atom_id res chain seq x y z
N MET A 1 13.82 16.62 3.71
CA MET A 1 13.92 15.17 3.42
C MET A 1 15.34 14.64 3.55
N ALA A 2 16.30 15.04 2.70
CA ALA A 2 17.68 14.51 2.74
C ALA A 2 18.30 14.47 4.15
N ARG A 3 18.23 15.59 4.91
CA ARG A 3 18.71 15.65 6.30
C ARG A 3 18.01 14.67 7.26
N GLN A 4 16.74 14.37 7.06
CA GLN A 4 16.02 13.41 7.92
C GLN A 4 16.48 11.98 7.61
N LEU A 5 16.77 11.68 6.35
CA LEU A 5 17.23 10.38 5.90
C LEU A 5 18.68 10.09 6.35
N SER A 6 19.57 11.09 6.28
CA SER A 6 20.95 10.94 6.73
C SER A 6 21.05 10.58 8.21
N VAL A 7 20.24 11.23 9.06
CA VAL A 7 20.19 10.93 10.50
C VAL A 7 19.73 9.50 10.76
N LEU A 8 18.74 9.00 10.02
CA LEU A 8 18.27 7.61 10.19
C LEU A 8 19.32 6.59 9.81
N GLN A 9 20.09 6.86 8.75
CA GLN A 9 21.18 5.99 8.29
C GLN A 9 22.34 5.92 9.29
N GLU A 10 22.63 7.03 9.99
CA GLU A 10 23.66 7.08 11.02
C GLU A 10 23.27 6.26 12.27
N ASP A 11 21.97 6.18 12.58
CA ASP A 11 21.46 5.60 13.84
C ASP A 11 20.95 4.15 13.72
N PHE A 12 20.49 3.71 12.53
CA PHE A 12 19.79 2.43 12.37
C PHE A 12 20.23 1.63 11.14
N SER A 13 20.24 0.30 11.29
CA SER A 13 20.21 -0.63 10.14
C SER A 13 18.80 -0.66 9.56
N ILE A 14 18.65 -0.39 8.27
CA ILE A 14 17.36 -0.29 7.59
C ILE A 14 17.12 -1.56 6.77
N ASP A 15 16.27 -2.45 7.28
CA ASP A 15 15.94 -3.72 6.59
C ASP A 15 15.00 -3.52 5.40
N ALA A 16 14.07 -2.57 5.51
CA ALA A 16 13.09 -2.29 4.47
C ALA A 16 12.72 -0.81 4.37
N VAL A 17 12.46 -0.35 3.14
CA VAL A 17 11.94 0.99 2.85
C VAL A 17 10.60 0.87 2.14
N LYS A 18 9.56 1.51 2.68
CA LYS A 18 8.28 1.70 2.00
C LYS A 18 8.20 3.11 1.43
N ILE A 19 7.89 3.21 0.15
CA ILE A 19 7.73 4.48 -0.56
C ILE A 19 6.25 4.62 -0.93
N GLY A 20 5.62 5.70 -0.47
CA GLY A 20 4.26 6.06 -0.86
C GLY A 20 4.24 7.15 -1.92
N MET A 21 3.23 8.01 -1.84
CA MET A 21 3.10 9.21 -2.68
C MET A 21 4.39 10.05 -2.65
N LEU A 22 4.91 10.33 -3.85
CA LEU A 22 5.99 11.29 -4.08
C LEU A 22 5.37 12.56 -4.63
N GLY A 23 5.71 13.71 -4.04
CA GLY A 23 5.08 14.99 -4.41
C GLY A 23 5.75 15.72 -5.57
N SER A 24 6.98 15.33 -5.95
CA SER A 24 7.71 15.97 -7.04
C SER A 24 8.89 15.11 -7.52
N HIS A 25 9.45 15.46 -8.68
CA HIS A 25 10.63 14.81 -9.22
C HIS A 25 11.89 15.05 -8.35
N GLU A 26 12.00 16.20 -7.69
CA GLU A 26 13.11 16.48 -6.78
C GLU A 26 13.09 15.56 -5.55
N VAL A 27 11.89 15.28 -5.02
CA VAL A 27 11.70 14.31 -3.92
C VAL A 27 12.09 12.91 -4.39
N LEU A 28 11.74 12.53 -5.62
CA LEU A 28 12.13 11.26 -6.21
C LEU A 28 13.65 11.11 -6.26
N ASN A 29 14.38 12.12 -6.73
CA ASN A 29 15.84 12.06 -6.82
C ASN A 29 16.48 11.83 -5.44
N VAL A 30 16.02 12.55 -4.42
CA VAL A 30 16.49 12.35 -3.03
C VAL A 30 16.23 10.93 -2.52
N VAL A 31 15.09 10.33 -2.89
CA VAL A 31 14.76 8.95 -2.52
C VAL A 31 15.66 7.96 -3.25
N VAL A 32 15.88 8.15 -4.55
CA VAL A 32 16.75 7.29 -5.37
C VAL A 32 18.18 7.31 -4.81
N ASP A 33 18.73 8.49 -4.55
CA ASP A 33 20.08 8.64 -3.96
C ASP A 33 20.17 7.90 -2.61
N PHE A 34 19.17 8.09 -1.75
CA PHE A 34 19.12 7.40 -0.45
C PHE A 34 19.07 5.87 -0.57
N LEU A 35 18.27 5.34 -1.49
CA LEU A 35 18.18 3.89 -1.70
C LEU A 35 19.50 3.30 -2.22
N ILE A 36 20.22 4.03 -3.07
CA ILE A 36 21.53 3.63 -3.57
C ILE A 36 22.55 3.63 -2.43
N ASP A 37 22.53 4.65 -1.57
CA ASP A 37 23.49 4.78 -0.46
C ASP A 37 23.24 3.74 0.64
N VAL A 38 21.97 3.50 1.00
CA VAL A 38 21.61 2.58 2.09
C VAL A 38 21.56 1.12 1.63
N CYS A 39 21.22 0.87 0.36
CA CYS A 39 21.03 -0.48 -0.18
C CYS A 39 20.19 -1.40 0.74
N PRO A 40 18.96 -0.98 1.13
CA PRO A 40 18.12 -1.80 2.01
C PRO A 40 17.78 -3.14 1.35
N ALA A 41 17.60 -4.18 2.18
CA ALA A 41 17.30 -5.53 1.67
C ALA A 41 15.97 -5.57 0.89
N HIS A 42 14.99 -4.78 1.34
CA HIS A 42 13.65 -4.74 0.77
C HIS A 42 13.21 -3.30 0.44
N VAL A 43 12.68 -3.11 -0.77
CA VAL A 43 12.06 -1.83 -1.17
C VAL A 43 10.67 -2.11 -1.70
N VAL A 44 9.66 -1.51 -1.07
CA VAL A 44 8.25 -1.61 -1.45
C VAL A 44 7.76 -0.26 -1.96
N LEU A 45 7.34 -0.20 -3.21
CA LEU A 45 6.78 1.01 -3.82
C LEU A 45 5.25 0.91 -3.90
N ASP A 46 4.58 1.92 -3.38
CA ASP A 46 3.15 2.17 -3.51
C ASP A 46 3.00 3.43 -4.36
N PRO A 47 2.88 3.29 -5.69
CA PRO A 47 3.06 4.37 -6.66
C PRO A 47 1.82 5.28 -6.75
N VAL A 48 1.45 5.86 -5.61
CA VAL A 48 0.27 6.71 -5.47
C VAL A 48 0.54 8.08 -6.10
N TRP A 49 -0.08 8.36 -7.24
CA TRP A 49 -0.06 9.70 -7.85
C TRP A 49 -1.44 10.21 -8.29
N ARG A 50 -2.51 9.50 -7.94
CA ARG A 50 -3.86 10.06 -8.00
C ARG A 50 -4.43 10.12 -6.60
N SER A 51 -4.98 11.28 -6.25
CA SER A 51 -5.73 11.38 -5.00
C SER A 51 -7.00 10.52 -5.09
N SER A 52 -7.54 10.10 -3.94
CA SER A 52 -8.89 9.52 -3.85
C SER A 52 -10.00 10.45 -4.38
N SER A 53 -9.67 11.72 -4.69
CA SER A 53 -10.56 12.75 -5.24
C SER A 53 -10.39 12.96 -6.76
N GLY A 54 -9.55 12.16 -7.43
CA GLY A 54 -9.36 12.19 -8.89
C GLY A 54 -8.36 13.22 -9.42
N HIS A 55 -7.81 14.10 -8.58
CA HIS A 55 -6.75 15.02 -8.98
C HIS A 55 -5.45 14.27 -9.27
N GLU A 56 -4.83 14.64 -10.39
CA GLU A 56 -3.50 14.20 -10.83
C GLU A 56 -2.44 14.86 -9.94
N LEU A 57 -1.68 14.05 -9.21
CA LEU A 57 -0.67 14.49 -8.23
C LEU A 57 0.76 14.33 -8.76
N ALA A 58 0.95 13.65 -9.89
CA ALA A 58 2.23 13.54 -10.58
C ALA A 58 2.14 14.12 -11.99
N ASP A 59 3.19 14.83 -12.38
CA ASP A 59 3.42 15.19 -13.76
C ASP A 59 4.10 14.03 -14.52
N ASP A 60 4.15 14.13 -15.85
CA ASP A 60 4.81 13.14 -16.72
C ASP A 60 6.29 12.94 -16.33
N LEU A 61 6.93 13.99 -15.82
CA LEU A 61 8.32 13.95 -15.38
C LEU A 61 8.51 13.03 -14.17
N LEU A 62 7.62 13.11 -13.18
CA LEU A 62 7.63 12.24 -12.02
C LEU A 62 7.32 10.79 -12.40
N ILE A 63 6.29 10.55 -13.23
CA ILE A 63 5.96 9.18 -13.69
C ILE A 63 7.15 8.56 -14.43
N ARG A 64 7.80 9.33 -15.30
CA ARG A 64 9.01 8.89 -16.00
C ARG A 64 10.14 8.57 -15.03
N GLY A 65 10.39 9.44 -14.04
CA GLY A 65 11.38 9.22 -12.99
C GLY A 65 11.10 7.95 -12.19
N ILE A 66 9.83 7.68 -11.84
CA ILE A 66 9.44 6.45 -11.15
C ILE A 66 9.80 5.24 -12.00
N ARG A 67 9.45 5.27 -13.29
CA ARG A 67 9.67 4.14 -14.19
C ARG A 67 11.14 3.87 -14.47
N GLU A 68 11.92 4.91 -14.72
CA GLU A 68 13.29 4.78 -15.23
C GLU A 68 14.36 4.77 -14.13
N GLN A 69 14.09 5.37 -12.97
CA GLN A 69 15.07 5.50 -11.88
C GLN A 69 14.67 4.72 -10.63
N LEU A 70 13.39 4.75 -10.24
CA LEU A 70 12.95 4.16 -8.98
C LEU A 70 12.60 2.67 -9.10
N LEU A 71 11.78 2.26 -10.08
CA LEU A 71 11.38 0.86 -10.26
C LEU A 71 12.55 -0.14 -10.33
N PRO A 72 13.71 0.18 -10.94
CA PRO A 72 14.88 -0.71 -10.91
C PRO A 72 15.41 -1.04 -9.50
N LEU A 73 15.13 -0.19 -8.51
CA LEU A 73 15.55 -0.37 -7.12
C LEU A 73 14.50 -1.11 -6.28
N VAL A 74 13.32 -1.35 -6.84
CA VAL A 74 12.14 -1.84 -6.12
C VAL A 74 12.05 -3.36 -6.17
N GLU A 75 11.87 -3.99 -5.00
CA GLU A 75 11.59 -5.42 -4.92
C GLU A 75 10.14 -5.75 -5.28
N VAL A 76 9.19 -4.96 -4.78
CA VAL A 76 7.78 -5.10 -5.14
C VAL A 76 7.08 -3.75 -5.23
N ALA A 77 6.45 -3.49 -6.38
CA ALA A 77 5.53 -2.37 -6.53
C ALA A 77 4.08 -2.83 -6.30
N THR A 78 3.22 -1.97 -5.73
CA THR A 78 1.81 -2.28 -5.42
C THR A 78 0.81 -1.37 -6.16
N PRO A 79 0.94 -1.15 -7.49
CA PRO A 79 0.03 -0.26 -8.21
C PRO A 79 -1.41 -0.81 -8.22
N ASN A 80 -2.39 0.07 -8.27
CA ASN A 80 -3.73 -0.32 -8.75
C ASN A 80 -3.75 -0.44 -10.28
N HIS A 81 -4.90 -0.78 -10.86
CA HIS A 81 -5.03 -0.98 -12.32
C HIS A 81 -4.73 0.28 -13.13
N ASP A 82 -5.15 1.46 -12.65
CA ASP A 82 -4.92 2.72 -13.35
C ASP A 82 -3.44 3.13 -13.29
N GLU A 83 -2.82 3.03 -12.12
CA GLU A 83 -1.39 3.29 -11.93
C GLU A 83 -0.55 2.32 -12.77
N ALA A 84 -0.91 1.04 -12.79
CA ALA A 84 -0.25 0.03 -13.59
C ALA A 84 -0.34 0.34 -15.09
N ARG A 85 -1.52 0.76 -15.57
CA ARG A 85 -1.74 1.16 -16.96
C ARG A 85 -0.91 2.39 -17.33
N SER A 86 -0.77 3.35 -16.42
CA SER A 86 0.09 4.53 -16.64
C SER A 86 1.58 4.19 -16.70
N LEU A 87 2.04 3.19 -15.93
CA LEU A 87 3.47 2.80 -15.92
C LEU A 87 3.89 2.02 -17.15
N VAL A 88 3.09 1.02 -17.54
CA VAL A 88 3.51 0.00 -18.52
C VAL A 88 2.50 -0.25 -19.64
N GLY A 89 1.35 0.44 -19.65
CA GLY A 89 0.34 0.33 -20.71
C GLY A 89 -0.75 -0.71 -20.44
N ALA A 90 -1.57 -0.98 -21.45
CA ALA A 90 -2.79 -1.79 -21.32
C ALA A 90 -2.54 -3.26 -20.93
N ASP A 91 -1.37 -3.81 -21.25
CA ASP A 91 -0.98 -5.19 -20.96
C ASP A 91 -0.38 -5.38 -19.57
N PHE A 92 -0.61 -4.45 -18.64
CA PHE A 92 -0.03 -4.44 -17.29
C PHE A 92 -0.27 -5.70 -16.44
N LEU A 93 -1.24 -6.55 -16.81
CA LEU A 93 -1.48 -7.84 -16.15
C LEU A 93 -0.54 -8.96 -16.64
N GLN A 94 0.26 -8.70 -17.67
CA GLN A 94 1.28 -9.59 -18.21
C GLN A 94 2.67 -9.14 -17.72
N TRP A 95 3.53 -10.09 -17.35
CA TRP A 95 4.86 -9.77 -16.84
C TRP A 95 5.72 -9.04 -17.89
N GLU A 96 5.51 -9.36 -19.17
CA GLU A 96 6.23 -8.81 -20.32
C GLU A 96 6.18 -7.28 -20.34
N ALA A 97 5.06 -6.68 -19.94
CA ALA A 97 4.90 -5.23 -19.85
C ALA A 97 5.85 -4.59 -18.82
N TRP A 98 6.22 -5.33 -17.76
CA TRP A 98 7.06 -4.85 -16.66
C TRP A 98 8.56 -5.05 -16.89
N THR A 99 8.95 -5.88 -17.85
CA THR A 99 10.36 -6.24 -18.10
C THR A 99 11.28 -5.03 -18.28
N GLY A 100 10.81 -3.98 -18.97
CA GLY A 100 11.57 -2.75 -19.20
C GLY A 100 11.72 -1.83 -17.99
N SER A 101 10.97 -2.06 -16.91
CA SER A 101 10.99 -1.20 -15.71
C SER A 101 12.08 -1.55 -14.69
N GLY A 102 12.67 -2.74 -14.79
CA GLY A 102 13.67 -3.24 -13.83
C GLY A 102 13.11 -3.68 -12.47
N VAL A 103 11.80 -3.53 -12.22
CA VAL A 103 11.17 -4.00 -10.98
C VAL A 103 11.31 -5.52 -10.86
N LYS A 104 11.50 -6.04 -9.64
CA LYS A 104 11.64 -7.50 -9.44
C LYS A 104 10.30 -8.22 -9.48
N GLN A 105 9.27 -7.64 -8.86
CA GLN A 105 7.91 -8.19 -8.78
C GLN A 105 6.88 -7.06 -8.72
N VAL A 106 5.63 -7.34 -9.09
CA VAL A 106 4.52 -6.40 -8.91
C VAL A 106 3.31 -7.09 -8.30
N LEU A 107 2.67 -6.44 -7.34
CA LEU A 107 1.38 -6.83 -6.77
C LEU A 107 0.33 -5.84 -7.27
N ILE A 108 -0.32 -6.18 -8.38
CA ILE A 108 -1.42 -5.37 -8.92
C ILE A 108 -2.62 -5.49 -7.99
N THR A 109 -3.09 -4.37 -7.46
CA THR A 109 -4.22 -4.32 -6.53
C THR A 109 -5.54 -4.05 -7.24
N GLY A 110 -6.61 -4.76 -6.87
CA GLY A 110 -7.95 -4.61 -7.44
C GLY A 110 -8.99 -4.02 -6.49
N GLY A 111 -8.54 -3.26 -5.48
CA GLY A 111 -9.44 -2.65 -4.48
C GLY A 111 -10.46 -1.71 -5.12
N ASP A 112 -10.05 -1.00 -6.17
CA ASP A 112 -10.83 0.01 -6.88
C ASP A 112 -11.73 -0.56 -7.99
N GLU A 113 -11.61 -1.86 -8.28
CA GLU A 113 -12.38 -2.54 -9.31
C GLU A 113 -13.79 -2.91 -8.84
N ALA A 114 -14.76 -2.89 -9.76
CA ALA A 114 -16.17 -3.21 -9.50
C ALA A 114 -16.45 -4.73 -9.59
N THR A 115 -15.78 -5.52 -8.76
CA THR A 115 -15.86 -6.99 -8.74
C THR A 115 -16.54 -7.53 -7.47
N GLU A 116 -17.07 -8.76 -7.48
CA GLU A 116 -17.67 -9.39 -6.28
C GLU A 116 -16.65 -9.59 -5.15
N ARG A 117 -15.39 -9.89 -5.51
CA ARG A 117 -14.26 -10.08 -4.59
C ARG A 117 -13.10 -9.23 -5.03
N VAL A 118 -12.29 -8.77 -4.09
CA VAL A 118 -11.06 -8.04 -4.42
C VAL A 118 -10.05 -9.05 -4.95
N GLU A 119 -9.62 -8.86 -6.20
CA GLU A 119 -8.58 -9.65 -6.84
C GLU A 119 -7.25 -8.89 -6.77
N MET A 120 -6.16 -9.61 -6.51
CA MET A 120 -4.80 -9.06 -6.59
C MET A 120 -3.90 -10.03 -7.34
N PHE A 121 -3.06 -9.49 -8.23
CA PHE A 121 -2.17 -10.28 -9.08
C PHE A 121 -0.73 -10.04 -8.67
N LEU A 122 -0.07 -11.07 -8.14
CA LEU A 122 1.39 -11.07 -7.94
C LEU A 122 2.06 -11.59 -9.20
N LEU A 123 2.78 -10.73 -9.90
CA LEU A 123 3.49 -11.03 -11.13
C LEU A 123 5.01 -11.00 -10.90
N SER A 124 5.69 -11.97 -11.49
CA SER A 124 7.15 -12.08 -11.55
C SER A 124 7.56 -12.76 -12.87
N PRO A 125 8.86 -12.79 -13.22
CA PRO A 125 9.32 -13.48 -14.43
C PRO A 125 8.95 -14.97 -14.52
N ARG A 126 8.66 -15.60 -13.38
CA ARG A 126 8.46 -17.06 -13.29
C ARG A 126 7.07 -17.45 -12.82
N SER A 127 6.26 -16.49 -12.38
CA SER A 127 4.98 -16.81 -11.76
C SER A 127 3.97 -15.70 -11.89
N ARG A 128 2.72 -16.09 -12.09
CA ARG A 128 1.54 -15.27 -11.89
C ARG A 128 0.67 -15.93 -10.84
N GLN A 129 0.40 -15.23 -9.75
CA GLN A 129 -0.48 -15.71 -8.69
C GLN A 129 -1.62 -14.75 -8.47
N VAL A 130 -2.80 -15.31 -8.18
CA VAL A 130 -4.02 -14.55 -7.90
C VAL A 130 -4.42 -14.75 -6.46
N PHE A 131 -4.80 -13.66 -5.81
CA PHE A 131 -5.20 -13.61 -4.42
C PHE A 131 -6.61 -12.99 -4.33
N TYR A 132 -7.49 -13.57 -3.50
CA TYR A 132 -8.88 -13.13 -3.36
C TYR A 132 -9.22 -12.72 -1.93
N SER A 133 -9.65 -11.48 -1.73
CA SER A 133 -10.20 -11.01 -0.45
C SER A 133 -11.70 -10.80 -0.57
N GLU A 134 -12.42 -10.99 0.53
CA GLU A 134 -13.80 -10.51 0.64
C GLU A 134 -13.87 -9.00 0.40
N ARG A 135 -14.85 -8.58 -0.40
CA ARG A 135 -15.13 -7.15 -0.60
C ARG A 135 -16.04 -6.65 0.51
N LEU A 136 -15.48 -5.80 1.36
CA LEU A 136 -16.24 -5.12 2.40
C LEU A 136 -17.06 -3.98 1.80
N THR A 137 -18.25 -3.75 2.34
CA THR A 137 -19.11 -2.64 1.92
C THR A 137 -18.60 -1.32 2.47
N GLY A 138 -18.75 -0.23 1.70
CA GLY A 138 -18.32 1.11 2.07
C GLY A 138 -17.10 1.60 1.28
N ALA A 139 -16.71 2.85 1.55
CA ALA A 139 -15.57 3.51 0.95
C ALA A 139 -14.48 3.72 2.01
N PHE A 140 -13.26 3.28 1.72
CA PHE A 140 -12.15 3.26 2.66
C PHE A 140 -10.97 4.06 2.12
N HIS A 141 -10.35 4.88 2.96
CA HIS A 141 -9.15 5.63 2.61
C HIS A 141 -7.91 4.97 3.19
N GLY A 142 -6.86 4.86 2.37
CA GLY A 142 -5.56 4.34 2.81
C GLY A 142 -5.47 2.82 2.92
N THR A 143 -6.30 2.08 2.17
CA THR A 143 -6.21 0.63 1.98
C THR A 143 -4.86 0.24 1.38
N GLY A 144 -4.47 0.88 0.28
CA GLY A 144 -3.18 0.71 -0.41
C GLY A 144 -1.99 0.98 0.50
N CYS A 145 -1.96 2.14 1.16
CA CYS A 145 -0.92 2.47 2.14
C CYS A 145 -0.80 1.44 3.27
N THR A 146 -1.93 0.91 3.73
CA THR A 146 -1.94 -0.12 4.79
C THR A 146 -1.39 -1.44 4.26
N LEU A 147 -1.75 -1.82 3.03
CA LEU A 147 -1.25 -3.02 2.35
C LEU A 147 0.27 -2.96 2.14
N SER A 148 0.76 -1.87 1.54
CA SER A 148 2.18 -1.70 1.21
C SER A 148 3.06 -1.60 2.45
N SER A 149 2.60 -0.90 3.51
CA SER A 149 3.28 -0.89 4.81
C SER A 149 3.30 -2.27 5.48
N ALA A 150 2.18 -3.00 5.47
CA ALA A 150 2.14 -4.35 6.01
C ALA A 150 3.07 -5.28 5.23
N LEU A 151 3.08 -5.19 3.89
CA LEU A 151 3.96 -5.97 3.03
C LEU A 151 5.43 -5.72 3.34
N ALA A 152 5.85 -4.45 3.44
CA ALA A 152 7.22 -4.08 3.80
C ALA A 152 7.64 -4.68 5.15
N MET A 153 6.75 -4.65 6.16
CA MET A 153 7.02 -5.24 7.46
C MET A 153 7.17 -6.77 7.41
N GLN A 154 6.34 -7.46 6.62
CA GLN A 154 6.43 -8.91 6.46
C GLN A 154 7.74 -9.31 5.77
N LEU A 155 8.17 -8.55 4.76
CA LEU A 155 9.44 -8.76 4.05
C LEU A 155 10.63 -8.52 4.98
N ALA A 156 10.64 -7.40 5.71
CA ALA A 156 11.65 -7.10 6.74
C ALA A 156 11.76 -8.21 7.80
N SER A 157 10.65 -8.92 8.08
CA SER A 157 10.61 -10.06 9.00
C SER A 157 11.09 -11.38 8.36
N GLY A 158 11.71 -11.34 7.18
CA GLY A 158 12.27 -12.50 6.48
C GLY A 158 11.21 -13.43 5.86
N ARG A 159 9.97 -12.98 5.67
CA ARG A 159 8.92 -13.84 5.11
C ARG A 159 9.02 -13.94 3.59
N PRO A 160 8.79 -15.14 3.00
CA PRO A 160 8.71 -15.28 1.55
C PRO A 160 7.59 -14.41 0.96
N MET A 161 7.79 -13.86 -0.24
CA MET A 161 6.87 -12.91 -0.89
C MET A 161 5.41 -13.35 -0.85
N GLN A 162 5.10 -14.61 -1.19
CA GLN A 162 3.72 -15.11 -1.20
C GLN A 162 3.08 -15.10 0.20
N HIS A 163 3.86 -15.42 1.23
CA HIS A 163 3.40 -15.36 2.63
C HIS A 163 3.27 -13.90 3.09
N ALA A 164 4.20 -13.04 2.67
CA ALA A 164 4.16 -11.62 2.95
C ALA A 164 2.88 -10.96 2.37
N VAL A 165 2.56 -11.25 1.11
CA VAL A 165 1.32 -10.79 0.45
C VAL A 165 0.07 -11.33 1.15
N ARG A 166 0.03 -12.62 1.49
CA ARG A 166 -1.10 -13.21 2.22
C ARG A 166 -1.34 -12.52 3.56
N ASN A 167 -0.31 -12.39 4.38
CA ASN A 167 -0.40 -11.78 5.70
C ASN A 167 -0.75 -10.28 5.61
N ALA A 168 -0.20 -9.55 4.64
CA ALA A 168 -0.51 -8.14 4.43
C ALA A 168 -1.99 -7.96 4.06
N ARG A 169 -2.54 -8.84 3.21
CA ARG A 169 -3.96 -8.82 2.84
C ARG A 169 -4.88 -9.13 4.01
N GLU A 170 -4.54 -10.13 4.82
CA GLU A 170 -5.28 -10.45 6.05
C GLU A 170 -5.26 -9.28 7.04
N TYR A 171 -4.11 -8.64 7.23
CA TYR A 171 -3.98 -7.45 8.07
C TYR A 171 -4.87 -6.31 7.57
N VAL A 172 -4.87 -6.03 6.26
CA VAL A 172 -5.73 -5.01 5.66
C VAL A 172 -7.20 -5.35 5.89
N HIS A 173 -7.62 -6.57 5.60
CA HIS A 173 -9.01 -6.99 5.82
C HIS A 173 -9.42 -6.78 7.28
N HIS A 174 -8.60 -7.22 8.24
CA HIS A 174 -8.86 -6.98 9.65
C HIS A 174 -8.95 -5.49 10.00
N ALA A 175 -8.03 -4.67 9.48
CA ALA A 175 -8.04 -3.23 9.73
C ALA A 175 -9.28 -2.54 9.11
N LEU A 176 -9.79 -3.03 7.99
CA LEU A 176 -11.00 -2.50 7.36
C LEU A 176 -12.28 -2.90 8.10
N VAL A 177 -12.34 -4.12 8.64
CA VAL A 177 -13.45 -4.54 9.53
C VAL A 177 -13.55 -3.63 10.76
N HIS A 178 -12.41 -3.14 11.26
CA HIS A 178 -12.33 -2.22 12.40
C HIS A 178 -12.18 -0.76 11.98
N ALA A 179 -12.56 -0.42 10.74
CA ALA A 179 -12.43 0.95 10.26
C ALA A 179 -13.33 1.92 11.04
N HIS A 180 -12.87 3.16 11.18
CA HIS A 180 -13.61 4.22 11.88
C HIS A 180 -13.81 5.43 10.97
N TYR A 181 -14.86 6.19 11.26
CA TYR A 181 -15.21 7.42 10.55
C TYR A 181 -14.82 8.64 11.40
N PRO A 182 -13.72 9.36 11.08
CA PRO A 182 -13.39 10.59 11.78
C PRO A 182 -14.38 11.72 11.47
N GLY A 183 -15.14 11.59 10.39
CA GLY A 183 -16.19 12.52 9.96
C GLY A 183 -17.15 11.84 8.99
N ARG A 184 -17.84 12.62 8.15
CA ARG A 184 -18.85 12.09 7.20
C ARG A 184 -18.27 11.53 5.88
N GLY A 185 -16.94 11.44 5.80
CA GLY A 185 -16.23 10.98 4.60
C GLY A 185 -15.99 9.47 4.58
N MET A 186 -14.92 9.05 3.91
CA MET A 186 -14.48 7.65 3.89
C MET A 186 -14.04 7.16 5.27
N ALA A 187 -14.16 5.85 5.50
CA ALA A 187 -13.65 5.19 6.69
C ALA A 187 -12.13 5.04 6.62
N PHE A 188 -11.46 5.09 7.78
CA PHE A 188 -10.02 4.87 7.91
C PHE A 188 -9.77 3.52 8.57
N PRO A 189 -8.84 2.68 8.06
CA PRO A 189 -8.51 1.39 8.66
C PRO A 189 -8.13 1.51 10.13
N GLY A 190 -8.73 0.69 10.99
CA GLY A 190 -8.38 0.53 12.40
C GLY A 190 -7.09 -0.28 12.53
N ARG A 191 -5.94 0.40 12.55
CA ARG A 191 -4.61 -0.23 12.52
C ARG A 191 -4.11 -0.68 13.89
N ASN A 192 -4.82 -0.37 14.98
CA ASN A 192 -4.39 -0.62 16.35
C ASN A 192 -5.22 -1.70 17.06
N LYS A 193 -4.56 -2.53 17.87
CA LYS A 193 -5.21 -3.51 18.78
C LYS A 193 -6.19 -2.88 19.79
N LYS A 194 -6.10 -1.55 20.05
CA LYS A 194 -7.04 -0.86 20.94
C LYS A 194 -8.41 -0.65 20.29
N ASP A 195 -8.48 -0.62 18.96
CA ASP A 195 -9.72 -0.40 18.22
C ASP A 195 -10.68 -1.60 18.40
N GLU A 196 -10.14 -2.81 18.65
CA GLU A 196 -10.90 -4.02 19.00
C GLU A 196 -11.70 -3.85 20.33
N LYS A 197 -11.08 -3.28 21.38
CA LYS A 197 -11.72 -3.14 22.71
C LYS A 197 -12.76 -2.03 22.81
N ASN A 198 -12.63 -0.97 22.00
CA ASN A 198 -13.55 0.16 22.01
C ASN A 198 -14.92 -0.18 21.39
N LEU A 199 -14.99 -1.20 20.53
CA LEU A 199 -16.24 -1.68 19.93
C LEU A 199 -16.99 -2.66 20.84
N GLU A 200 -16.30 -3.53 21.59
CA GLU A 200 -16.92 -4.40 22.61
C GLU A 200 -17.58 -3.61 23.75
N THR A 201 -17.01 -2.45 24.09
CA THR A 201 -17.57 -1.55 25.10
C THR A 201 -18.76 -0.72 24.59
N MET A 202 -18.89 -0.53 23.27
CA MET A 202 -20.07 0.11 22.67
C MET A 202 -21.21 -0.88 22.39
N SER A 203 -20.93 -2.16 22.09
CA SER A 203 -21.98 -3.18 21.90
C SER A 203 -22.61 -3.66 23.22
N SER A 204 -21.93 -3.46 24.35
CA SER A 204 -22.43 -3.78 25.70
C SER A 204 -23.22 -2.65 26.38
N GLY A 205 -23.36 -1.49 25.74
CA GLY A 205 -23.99 -0.28 26.30
C GLY A 205 -25.50 -0.13 26.09
N THR A 206 -26.15 -0.95 25.26
CA THR A 206 -27.60 -0.85 24.96
C THR A 206 -28.44 -1.60 26.00
N GLY A 207 -28.39 -1.16 27.25
CA GLY A 207 -29.01 -1.90 28.35
C GLY A 207 -29.37 -1.12 29.60
N ARG A 208 -29.79 0.15 29.52
CA ARG A 208 -30.49 0.79 30.65
C ARG A 208 -31.77 1.49 30.22
N LYS A 209 -32.87 0.80 30.52
CA LYS A 209 -34.26 1.20 30.37
C LYS A 209 -34.53 2.57 31.01
N ASN A 210 -35.27 3.38 30.26
CA ASN A 210 -36.12 4.45 30.76
C ASN A 210 -36.97 3.96 31.95
N LYS A 211 -36.88 4.65 33.09
CA LYS A 211 -38.02 4.83 34.00
C LYS A 211 -38.19 6.33 34.21
N LYS A 212 -39.22 6.87 33.56
CA LYS A 212 -39.81 8.20 33.81
C LYS A 212 -40.80 8.09 34.97
N HIS A 213 -40.84 9.15 35.78
CA HIS A 213 -41.94 9.71 36.60
C HIS A 213 -42.69 8.74 37.54
N LEU A 214 -42.82 9.00 38.84
CA LEU A 214 -43.25 10.21 39.56
C LEU A 214 -42.69 10.16 40.99
#